data_AF-A0A932NRJ1-F1
#
_entry.id   AF-A0A932NRJ1-F1
#
_cell.length_a   1.000
_cell.length_b   1.000
_cell.length_c   1.000
_cell.angle_alpha   90.00
_cell.angle_beta   90.00
_cell.angle_gamma   90.00
#
_symmetry.space_group_name_H-M   'P 1'
#
loop_
_entity.id
_entity.type
_entity.pdbx_description
1 polymer ?
#
loop_
_entity_poly.entity_id
_entity_poly.type
_entity_poly.pdbx_seq_one_letter_code
_entity_poly.pdbx_strand_id
1 'polypeptide(L)'
;MNITKKRLGSPKTLRNKVDTFKARTPQGALLEVTRLTQEKQRLREELERWEHRMAEIRNRLKEIAEMETWLYRFVERPGGQAEADTSPPIADGRRPVAAAADLSELILRY
;
A
#
# COMPACT_ATOMS: atom_id res chain seq x y z
N MET A 1 14.82 -10.07 13.52
CA MET A 1 14.41 -10.68 12.24
C MET A 1 14.25 -9.54 11.24
N ASN A 2 15.28 -9.26 10.43
CA ASN A 2 15.31 -8.06 9.59
C ASN A 2 14.52 -8.29 8.31
N ILE A 3 13.37 -7.62 8.17
CA ILE A 3 12.59 -7.58 6.93
C ILE A 3 13.37 -6.68 5.97
N THR A 4 14.35 -7.27 5.27
CA THR A 4 15.01 -6.62 4.14
C THR A 4 13.94 -6.32 3.10
N LYS A 5 13.54 -5.04 3.03
CA LYS A 5 12.77 -4.48 1.92
C LYS A 5 13.55 -4.78 0.64
N LYS A 6 13.20 -5.89 -0.03
CA LYS A 6 13.67 -6.17 -1.39
C LYS A 6 13.07 -5.06 -2.25
N ARG A 7 13.83 -3.97 -2.41
CA ARG A 7 13.54 -2.92 -3.39
C ARG A 7 13.22 -3.63 -4.70
N LEU A 8 12.16 -3.19 -5.38
CA LEU A 8 11.90 -3.53 -6.78
C LEU A 8 13.23 -3.36 -7.51
N GLY A 9 13.90 -4.49 -7.81
CA GLY A 9 15.25 -4.46 -8.37
C GLY A 9 15.21 -3.61 -9.62
N SER A 10 16.20 -2.74 -9.79
CA SER A 10 16.38 -1.85 -10.95
C SER A 10 15.81 -2.51 -12.22
N PRO A 11 15.02 -1.78 -13.04
CA PRO A 11 14.41 -2.31 -14.26
C PRO A 11 15.49 -2.60 -15.32
N LYS A 12 16.36 -3.58 -15.08
CA LYS A 12 17.04 -4.28 -16.15
C LYS A 12 15.95 -5.05 -16.87
N THR A 13 15.48 -4.45 -17.97
CA THR A 13 14.55 -5.05 -18.93
C THR A 13 14.92 -6.52 -19.14
N LEU A 14 13.94 -7.43 -19.10
CA LEU A 14 14.15 -8.88 -19.27
C LEU A 14 15.07 -9.24 -20.44
N ARG A 15 15.07 -8.41 -21.50
CA ARG A 15 15.99 -8.48 -22.65
C ARG A 15 17.48 -8.51 -22.27
N ASN A 16 17.87 -7.86 -21.18
CA ASN A 16 19.25 -7.84 -20.67
C ASN A 16 19.55 -9.01 -19.71
N LYS A 17 18.56 -9.86 -19.40
CA LYS A 17 18.71 -11.06 -18.55
C LYS A 17 18.75 -12.36 -19.36
N VAL A 18 18.29 -12.34 -20.62
CA VAL A 18 18.39 -13.49 -21.53
C VAL A 18 19.85 -13.67 -21.89
N ASP A 19 20.41 -14.81 -21.49
CA ASP A 19 21.75 -15.20 -21.88
C ASP A 19 21.72 -15.66 -23.35
N THR A 20 21.95 -14.70 -24.25
CA THR A 20 21.92 -14.90 -25.69
C THR A 20 22.97 -15.90 -26.16
N PHE A 21 24.01 -16.13 -25.36
CA PHE A 21 25.02 -17.13 -25.65
C PHE A 21 24.49 -18.55 -25.38
N LYS A 22 23.78 -18.74 -24.27
CA LYS A 22 23.11 -20.03 -23.95
C LYS A 22 21.96 -20.35 -24.88
N ALA A 23 21.20 -19.36 -25.33
CA ALA A 23 20.06 -19.57 -26.22
C ALA A 23 20.42 -20.02 -27.66
N ARG A 24 21.71 -20.19 -27.99
CA ARG A 24 22.18 -20.64 -29.32
C ARG A 24 22.03 -22.14 -29.56
N THR A 25 21.81 -22.93 -28.51
CA THR A 25 21.53 -24.37 -28.63
C THR A 25 20.07 -24.66 -28.26
N PRO A 26 19.44 -25.70 -28.85
CA PRO A 26 18.07 -26.07 -28.50
C PRO A 26 17.86 -26.32 -26.99
N GLN A 27 18.80 -27.03 -26.33
CA GLN A 27 18.76 -27.24 -24.88
C GLN A 27 18.91 -25.94 -24.09
N GLY A 28 19.82 -25.05 -24.49
CA GLY A 28 20.03 -23.79 -23.79
C GLY A 28 18.87 -22.81 -23.97
N ALA A 29 18.21 -22.82 -25.14
CA ALA A 29 16.97 -22.09 -25.36
C ALA A 29 15.84 -22.58 -24.44
N LEU A 30 15.69 -23.90 -24.27
CA LEU A 30 14.68 -24.48 -23.37
C LEU A 30 14.89 -24.04 -21.92
N LEU A 31 16.14 -24.04 -21.43
CA LEU A 31 16.47 -23.58 -20.08
C LEU A 31 16.14 -22.10 -19.87
N GLU A 32 16.45 -21.23 -20.83
CA GLU A 32 16.09 -19.81 -20.75
C GLU A 32 14.57 -19.60 -20.79
N VAL A 33 13.83 -20.40 -21.57
CA VAL A 33 12.35 -20.38 -21.56
C VAL A 33 11.79 -20.76 -20.18
N THR A 34 12.31 -21.81 -19.55
CA THR A 34 11.91 -22.22 -18.20
C THR A 34 12.19 -21.11 -17.19
N ARG A 35 13.38 -20.50 -17.26
CA ARG A 35 13.77 -19.37 -16.39
C ARG A 35 12.85 -18.16 -16.57
N LEU A 36 12.53 -17.79 -17.81
CA LEU A 36 11.61 -16.70 -18.10
C LEU A 36 10.18 -16.99 -17.60
N THR A 37 9.75 -18.25 -17.69
CA THR A 37 8.44 -18.68 -17.18
C THR A 37 8.35 -18.53 -15.66
N GLN A 38 9.41 -18.92 -14.94
CA GLN A 38 9.49 -18.73 -13.49
C GLN A 38 9.49 -17.25 -13.10
N GLU A 39 10.27 -16.41 -13.79
CA GLU A 39 10.30 -14.97 -13.53
C GLU A 39 8.94 -14.31 -13.83
N LYS A 40 8.26 -14.73 -14.90
CA LYS A 40 6.90 -14.29 -15.22
C LYS A 40 5.92 -14.62 -14.10
N GLN A 41 6.00 -15.82 -13.54
CA GLN A 41 5.15 -16.24 -12.42
C GLN A 41 5.44 -15.41 -11.16
N ARG A 42 6.72 -15.24 -10.80
CA ARG A 42 7.15 -14.39 -9.68
C ARG A 42 6.60 -12.97 -9.78
N LEU A 43 6.67 -12.38 -10.98
CA LEU A 43 6.18 -11.02 -11.24
C LEU A 43 4.66 -10.93 -11.18
N ARG A 44 3.92 -11.97 -11.58
CA ARG A 44 2.46 -12.02 -11.42
C ARG A 44 2.04 -12.03 -9.96
N GLU A 45 2.68 -12.86 -9.15
CA GLU A 45 2.41 -12.90 -7.70
C GLU A 45 2.77 -11.57 -7.02
N GLU A 46 3.84 -10.92 -7.49
CA GLU A 46 4.21 -9.59 -7.00
C GLU A 46 3.17 -8.54 -7.39
N LEU A 47 2.68 -8.56 -8.63
CA LEU A 47 1.62 -7.68 -9.09
C LEU A 47 0.34 -7.85 -8.26
N GLU A 48 -0.11 -9.07 -8.05
CA GLU A 48 -1.31 -9.38 -7.24
C GLU A 48 -1.17 -8.83 -5.81
N ARG A 49 -0.01 -9.00 -5.17
CA ARG A 49 0.27 -8.41 -3.85
C ARG A 49 0.17 -6.88 -3.88
N TRP A 50 0.70 -6.24 -4.92
CA TRP A 50 0.63 -4.78 -5.06
C TRP A 50 -0.80 -4.29 -5.33
N GLU A 51 -1.59 -5.03 -6.11
CA GLU A 51 -3.00 -4.73 -6.35
C GLU A 51 -3.83 -4.79 -5.07
N HIS A 52 -3.65 -5.85 -4.27
CA HIS A 52 -4.28 -5.94 -2.94
C HIS A 52 -3.86 -4.77 -2.04
N ARG A 53 -2.57 -4.44 -2.00
CA ARG A 53 -2.09 -3.32 -1.19
C ARG A 53 -2.66 -1.98 -1.66
N MET A 54 -2.81 -1.80 -2.97
CA MET A 54 -3.41 -0.60 -3.55
C MET A 54 -4.90 -0.51 -3.18
N ALA A 55 -5.64 -1.62 -3.18
CA ALA A 55 -7.03 -1.65 -2.73
C ALA A 55 -7.16 -1.26 -1.24
N GLU A 56 -6.30 -1.79 -0.36
CA GLU A 56 -6.27 -1.39 1.06
C GLU A 56 -6.01 0.12 1.23
N ILE A 57 -5.04 0.65 0.48
CA ILE A 57 -4.70 2.08 0.53
C ILE A 57 -5.89 2.93 0.07
N ARG A 58 -6.56 2.54 -1.02
CA ARG A 58 -7.76 3.23 -1.52
C ARG A 58 -8.88 3.25 -0.48
N ASN A 59 -9.13 2.12 0.18
CA ASN A 59 -10.13 2.05 1.25
C ASN A 59 -9.77 2.99 2.40
N ARG A 60 -8.50 3.01 2.81
CA ARG A 60 -8.06 3.89 3.90
C ARG A 60 -8.17 5.37 3.54
N LEU A 61 -7.89 5.74 2.30
CA LEU A 61 -8.11 7.11 1.82
C LEU A 61 -9.59 7.50 1.83
N LYS A 62 -10.48 6.57 1.48
CA LYS A 62 -11.92 6.79 1.54
C LYS A 62 -12.39 7.03 2.98
N GLU A 63 -11.95 6.20 3.93
CA GLU A 63 -12.25 6.38 5.36
C GLU A 63 -11.77 7.74 5.87
N ILE A 64 -10.57 8.18 5.48
CA ILE A 64 -10.05 9.51 5.84
C ILE A 64 -10.96 10.60 5.29
N ALA A 65 -11.35 10.54 4.01
CA ALA A 65 -12.24 11.54 3.42
C ALA A 65 -13.62 11.61 4.11
N GLU A 66 -14.16 10.46 4.54
CA GLU A 66 -15.40 10.41 5.32
C GLU A 66 -15.23 11.08 6.69
N MET A 67 -14.11 10.83 7.38
CA MET A 67 -13.78 11.48 8.65
C MET A 67 -13.56 12.99 8.50
N GLU A 68 -12.85 13.43 7.46
CA GLU A 68 -12.65 14.84 7.13
C GLU A 68 -14.01 15.52 6.92
N THR A 69 -14.90 14.91 6.12
CA THR A 69 -16.25 15.43 5.89
C THR A 69 -17.04 15.57 7.18
N TRP A 70 -16.96 14.57 8.07
CA TRP A 70 -17.62 14.61 9.38
C TRP A 70 -17.07 15.76 10.24
N LEU A 71 -15.75 15.93 10.29
CA LEU A 71 -15.09 17.01 11.04
C LEU A 71 -15.48 18.39 10.50
N TYR A 72 -15.51 18.58 9.17
CA TYR A 72 -15.94 19.85 8.58
C TYR A 72 -17.38 20.18 8.97
N ARG A 73 -18.31 19.21 8.90
CA ARG A 73 -19.70 19.41 9.33
C ARG A 73 -19.83 19.73 10.82
N PHE A 74 -18.98 19.15 11.66
CA PHE A 74 -18.94 19.45 13.08
C PHE A 74 -18.49 20.90 13.35
N VAL A 75 -17.45 21.36 12.66
CA VAL A 75 -16.93 22.73 12.78
C VAL A 75 -17.93 23.77 12.23
N GLU A 76 -18.61 23.46 11.13
CA GLU A 76 -19.63 24.34 10.51
C GLU A 76 -20.92 24.48 11.34
N ARG A 77 -21.06 23.73 12.44
CA ARG A 77 -22.22 23.81 13.36
C ARG A 77 -21.85 24.46 14.71
N PRO A 78 -21.45 25.75 14.75
CA PRO A 78 -21.20 26.44 16.01
C PRO A 78 -22.54 26.85 16.64
N GLY A 79 -23.20 25.91 17.33
CA GLY A 79 -24.46 26.23 18.00
C GLY A 79 -25.26 25.02 18.47
N GLY A 80 -24.94 24.57 19.69
CA GLY A 80 -25.86 23.94 20.65
C GLY A 80 -26.97 23.03 20.12
N GLN A 81 -26.62 21.81 19.71
CA GLN A 81 -27.46 20.62 19.91
C GLN A 81 -26.58 19.40 19.67
N ALA A 82 -25.93 18.95 20.74
CA ALA A 82 -25.34 17.63 20.83
C ALA A 82 -26.49 16.61 20.97
N GLU A 83 -27.22 16.38 19.88
CA GLU A 83 -28.15 15.26 19.79
C GLU A 83 -27.40 13.99 19.36
N ALA A 84 -27.81 12.88 19.97
CA ALA A 84 -27.06 11.66 20.26
C ALA A 84 -26.67 10.77 19.08
N ASP A 85 -26.66 11.27 17.84
CA ASP A 85 -26.43 10.46 16.63
C ASP A 85 -25.07 10.67 15.95
N THR A 86 -24.19 11.50 16.50
CA THR A 86 -22.86 11.77 15.92
C THR A 86 -21.77 10.86 16.49
N SER A 87 -21.97 9.55 16.40
CA SER A 87 -20.82 8.64 16.51
C SER A 87 -19.98 8.75 15.23
N PRO A 88 -18.64 8.90 15.32
CA PRO A 88 -17.79 8.86 14.14
C PRO A 88 -18.00 7.53 13.39
N PRO A 89 -17.91 7.52 12.06
CA PRO A 89 -18.00 6.28 11.30
C PRO A 89 -16.97 5.29 11.84
N ILE A 90 -17.45 4.17 12.39
CA ILE A 90 -16.60 3.14 12.98
C ILE A 90 -15.80 2.52 11.83
N ALA A 91 -14.52 2.89 11.72
CA ALA A 91 -13.59 2.26 10.79
C ALA A 91 -13.48 0.78 11.15
N ASP A 92 -13.83 -0.08 10.21
CA ASP A 92 -13.89 -1.52 10.39
C ASP A 92 -12.56 -2.08 10.94
N GLY A 93 -12.59 -2.55 12.18
CA GLY A 93 -11.72 -3.61 12.71
C GLY A 93 -10.22 -3.38 12.92
N ARG A 94 -9.58 -2.27 12.52
CA ARG A 94 -8.15 -2.05 12.85
C ARG A 94 -7.99 -1.07 14.02
N ARG A 95 -7.62 -1.62 15.18
CA ARG A 95 -7.17 -0.89 16.38
C ARG A 95 -6.27 0.29 15.98
N PRO A 96 -6.42 1.47 16.61
CA PRO A 96 -5.44 2.53 16.46
C PRO A 96 -4.09 1.99 16.93
N VAL A 97 -3.10 1.95 16.02
CA VAL A 97 -1.71 1.79 16.43
C VAL A 97 -1.43 3.02 17.30
N ALA A 98 -1.24 2.79 18.60
CA ALA A 98 -0.78 3.79 19.53
C ALA A 98 0.60 4.29 19.09
N ALA A 99 0.63 5.29 18.21
CA ALA A 99 1.82 5.95 17.71
C ALA A 99 1.46 7.31 17.09
N ALA A 100 0.87 8.18 17.90
CA ALA A 100 0.92 9.64 17.71
C ALA A 100 0.74 10.32 19.08
N ALA A 101 1.50 9.86 20.07
CA ALA A 101 1.83 10.69 21.21
C ALA A 101 2.90 11.68 20.76
N ASP A 102 2.50 12.77 20.09
CA ASP A 102 3.22 14.04 20.14
C ASP A 102 2.37 15.22 19.64
N LEU A 103 1.20 15.43 20.25
CA LEU A 103 0.44 16.69 20.11
C LEU A 103 0.61 17.59 21.35
N SER A 104 1.50 17.22 22.27
CA SER A 104 1.72 17.93 23.53
C SER A 104 2.53 19.22 23.35
N GLU A 105 3.27 19.39 22.25
CA GLU A 105 4.09 20.60 22.04
C GLU A 105 3.36 21.76 21.31
N LEU A 106 2.17 21.56 20.74
CA LEU A 106 1.49 22.62 19.95
C LEU A 106 0.34 23.33 20.67
N ILE A 107 0.11 23.08 21.96
CA ILE A 107 -0.94 23.76 22.74
C ILE A 107 -0.37 24.74 23.79
N LEU A 108 0.96 24.81 23.96
CA LEU A 108 1.61 25.77 24.87
C LEU A 108 2.02 27.11 24.22
N ARG A 109 1.47 27.45 23.04
CA ARG A 109 1.85 28.69 22.34
C ARG A 109 0.72 29.57 21.81
N TYR A 110 -0.51 29.41 22.30
CA TYR A 110 -1.57 30.41 22.21
C TYR A 110 -2.44 30.42 23.46
#